data_AF-A0A959BWC3-F1
#
_entry.id   AF-A0A959BWC3-F1
#
_cell.length_a   1.000
_cell.length_b   1.000
_cell.length_c   1.000
_cell.angle_alpha   90.00
_cell.angle_beta   90.00
_cell.angle_gamma   90.00
#
_symmetry.space_group_name_H-M   'P 1'
#
loop_
_entity.id
_entity.type
_entity.pdbx_description
1 polymer ?
#
loop_
_entity_poly.entity_id
_entity_poly.type
_entity_poly.pdbx_seq_one_letter_code
_entity_poly.pdbx_strand_id
1 'polypeptide(L)'
;MIRKNWWKALSVLILLYVFVAGLTVPLTPGITEVTPDSVRTGESFTLEATGYNSRYTQGGEIRAWLKLDDERALAAESVEVAGDRKVRAFFQIPEYLPVNRKVQDFTLVIDTELDGACVLPSAVFVTQDSIDPEMGQKSWVNTPIHNLHEKWTMNFPFRNILGETIRNTYFHVPMWFAMLFIFIASVVNSIRYLRKGELDYDGKAASFTRVGILFGLMGLVTGSIWAKNTWGSYWSGDVKQNMTAIALLIYFAYFVLRAVFEDPEKKARTSAVYNIFAFATLIPLTYVIPRLTDSLHPGAGGNMAFGSQDLDNTMRMVFYPAIIGWTLLGFWIANLLIRMERIRLWLMER
;
A
#
# COMPACT_ATOMS: atom_id res chain seq x y z
N MET A 1 -31.37 22.49 10.86
CA MET A 1 -30.70 21.20 11.22
C MET A 1 -29.55 20.83 10.26
N ILE A 2 -29.71 21.04 8.94
CA ILE A 2 -28.70 20.71 7.89
C ILE A 2 -27.36 21.47 8.06
N ARG A 3 -27.39 22.77 8.40
CA ARG A 3 -26.17 23.60 8.59
C ARG A 3 -25.17 23.11 9.65
N LYS A 4 -25.57 22.32 10.65
CA LYS A 4 -24.65 21.80 11.70
C LYS A 4 -24.09 20.40 11.41
N ASN A 5 -24.69 19.65 10.50
CA ASN A 5 -24.37 18.24 10.24
C ASN A 5 -23.90 17.97 8.80
N TRP A 6 -23.69 19.01 7.97
CA TRP A 6 -23.31 18.88 6.57
C TRP A 6 -22.07 18.00 6.36
N TRP A 7 -21.08 18.08 7.25
CA TRP A 7 -19.84 17.31 7.18
C TRP A 7 -20.06 15.80 7.40
N LYS A 8 -21.14 15.39 8.07
CA LYS A 8 -21.52 13.97 8.21
C LYS A 8 -22.07 13.44 6.89
N ALA A 9 -22.94 14.21 6.23
CA ALA A 9 -23.42 13.87 4.89
C ALA A 9 -22.25 13.83 3.90
N LEU A 10 -21.32 14.79 4.00
CA LEU A 10 -20.10 14.80 3.20
C LEU A 10 -19.25 13.54 3.43
N SER A 11 -19.06 13.12 4.68
CA SER A 11 -18.33 11.88 5.02
C SER A 11 -18.95 10.67 4.31
N VAL A 12 -20.28 10.54 4.35
CA VAL A 12 -20.99 9.44 3.67
C VAL A 12 -20.80 9.51 2.16
N LEU A 13 -20.98 10.69 1.54
CA LEU A 13 -20.82 10.86 0.08
C LEU A 13 -19.40 10.54 -0.38
N ILE A 14 -18.39 11.00 0.36
CA ILE A 14 -16.98 10.73 0.06
C ILE A 14 -16.70 9.23 0.17
N LEU A 15 -17.15 8.57 1.25
CA LEU A 15 -16.93 7.14 1.42
C LEU A 15 -17.66 6.33 0.36
N LEU A 16 -18.89 6.69 0.00
CA LEU A 16 -19.61 6.04 -1.12
C LEU A 16 -18.81 6.14 -2.42
N TYR A 17 -18.28 7.32 -2.75
CA TYR A 17 -17.39 7.49 -3.89
C TYR A 17 -16.15 6.59 -3.79
N VAL A 18 -15.50 6.53 -2.63
CA VAL A 18 -14.32 5.69 -2.40
C VAL A 18 -14.62 4.21 -2.56
N PHE A 19 -15.75 3.73 -2.05
CA PHE A 19 -16.17 2.34 -2.21
C PHE A 19 -16.47 2.01 -3.67
N VAL A 20 -17.21 2.88 -4.38
CA VAL A 20 -17.52 2.67 -5.79
C VAL A 20 -16.23 2.72 -6.62
N ALA A 21 -15.53 3.85 -6.62
CA ALA A 21 -14.33 4.02 -7.44
C ALA A 21 -13.21 3.03 -7.07
N GLY A 22 -12.96 2.82 -5.78
CA GLY A 22 -11.93 1.91 -5.29
C GLY A 22 -12.17 0.44 -5.69
N LEU A 23 -13.42 0.02 -5.88
CA LEU A 23 -13.77 -1.35 -6.26
C LEU A 23 -14.07 -1.53 -7.74
N THR A 24 -14.51 -0.50 -8.47
CA THR A 24 -14.96 -0.65 -9.86
C THR A 24 -13.98 -0.12 -10.90
N VAL A 25 -13.07 0.79 -10.54
CA VAL A 25 -12.05 1.29 -11.49
C VAL A 25 -11.09 0.14 -11.83
N PRO A 26 -10.94 -0.26 -13.10
CA PRO A 26 -10.13 -1.43 -13.44
C PRO A 26 -8.64 -1.13 -13.25
N LEU A 27 -7.85 -2.20 -13.13
CA LEU A 27 -6.39 -2.07 -13.21
C LEU A 27 -5.96 -1.93 -14.67
N THR A 28 -4.82 -1.27 -14.89
CA THR A 28 -4.15 -1.24 -16.19
C THR A 28 -3.79 -2.66 -16.62
N PRO A 29 -3.54 -2.87 -17.92
CA PRO A 29 -2.99 -4.12 -18.39
C PRO A 29 -1.65 -4.43 -17.72
N GLY A 30 -1.33 -5.72 -17.62
CA GLY A 30 -0.11 -6.22 -16.98
C GLY A 30 0.23 -7.63 -17.45
N ILE A 31 1.27 -8.21 -16.87
CA ILE A 31 1.72 -9.58 -17.16
C ILE A 31 1.71 -10.35 -15.84
N THR A 32 1.03 -11.50 -15.81
CA THR A 32 0.90 -12.32 -14.60
C THR A 32 1.95 -13.41 -14.55
N GLU A 33 2.19 -14.09 -15.67
CA GLU A 33 2.96 -15.32 -15.73
C GLU A 33 3.65 -15.44 -17.08
N VAL A 34 4.75 -16.19 -17.12
CA VAL A 34 5.47 -16.54 -18.35
C VAL A 34 5.91 -18.00 -18.33
N THR A 35 6.13 -18.58 -19.51
CA THR A 35 6.67 -19.93 -19.66
C THR A 35 7.46 -20.05 -20.98
N PRO A 36 8.70 -20.60 -20.97
CA PRO A 36 9.47 -20.99 -19.79
C PRO A 36 9.96 -19.76 -19.00
N ASP A 37 10.14 -19.90 -17.70
CA ASP A 37 10.73 -18.89 -16.81
C ASP A 37 12.23 -19.12 -16.58
N SER A 38 12.80 -20.21 -17.11
CA SER A 38 14.23 -20.49 -17.05
C SER A 38 14.76 -21.08 -18.35
N VAL A 39 15.91 -20.57 -18.78
CA VAL A 39 16.61 -20.96 -20.02
C VAL A 39 18.12 -20.91 -19.83
N ARG A 40 18.89 -21.37 -20.82
CA ARG A 40 20.36 -21.31 -20.82
C ARG A 40 20.89 -20.36 -21.88
N THR A 41 22.13 -19.93 -21.71
CA THR A 41 22.86 -19.19 -22.74
C THR A 41 23.01 -20.00 -24.02
N GLY A 42 22.89 -19.34 -25.18
CA GLY A 42 22.96 -19.98 -26.50
C GLY A 42 21.65 -20.65 -26.96
N GLU A 43 20.62 -20.70 -26.11
CA GLU A 43 19.32 -21.26 -26.48
C GLU A 43 18.44 -20.24 -27.23
N SER A 44 17.72 -20.74 -28.24
CA SER A 44 16.57 -20.05 -28.83
C SER A 44 15.29 -20.65 -28.26
N PHE A 45 14.35 -19.80 -27.87
CA PHE A 45 13.11 -20.27 -27.24
C PHE A 45 11.93 -19.33 -27.52
N THR A 46 10.72 -19.87 -27.37
CA THR A 46 9.47 -19.09 -27.44
C THR A 46 8.93 -18.90 -26.03
N LEU A 47 8.85 -17.64 -25.61
CA LEU A 47 8.27 -17.24 -24.33
C LEU A 47 6.78 -17.01 -24.50
N GLU A 48 5.93 -17.85 -23.89
CA GLU A 48 4.50 -17.58 -23.74
C GLU A 48 4.27 -16.70 -22.51
N ALA A 49 3.71 -15.50 -22.70
CA ALA A 49 3.35 -14.58 -21.64
C ALA A 49 1.83 -14.48 -21.49
N THR A 50 1.36 -14.57 -20.25
CA THR A 50 -0.06 -14.40 -19.89
C THR A 50 -0.31 -12.98 -19.40
N GLY A 51 -1.19 -12.26 -20.10
CA GLY A 51 -1.60 -10.90 -19.76
C GLY A 51 -2.71 -10.83 -18.72
N TYR A 52 -2.78 -9.70 -18.01
CA TYR A 52 -3.88 -9.25 -17.17
C TYR A 52 -4.56 -8.06 -17.82
N ASN A 53 -5.90 -8.04 -17.92
CA ASN A 53 -6.67 -6.99 -18.61
C ASN A 53 -6.15 -6.62 -20.02
N SER A 54 -5.37 -7.50 -20.66
CA SER A 54 -4.79 -7.29 -21.98
C SER A 54 -5.82 -7.55 -23.08
N ARG A 55 -5.58 -6.97 -24.25
CA ARG A 55 -6.44 -7.07 -25.43
C ARG A 55 -5.62 -7.35 -26.69
N TYR A 56 -4.76 -8.37 -26.64
CA TYR A 56 -3.77 -8.62 -27.70
C TYR A 56 -4.38 -8.93 -29.09
N THR A 57 -5.60 -9.45 -29.15
CA THR A 57 -6.30 -9.78 -30.41
C THR A 57 -6.99 -8.58 -31.06
N GLN A 58 -7.11 -7.44 -30.37
CA GLN A 58 -7.84 -6.27 -30.87
C GLN A 58 -7.03 -5.44 -31.88
N GLY A 59 -5.85 -5.91 -32.28
CA GLY A 59 -4.98 -5.30 -33.28
C GLY A 59 -3.95 -4.34 -32.69
N GLY A 60 -3.13 -3.76 -33.57
CA GLY A 60 -2.01 -2.90 -33.22
C GLY A 60 -0.67 -3.66 -33.20
N GLU A 61 0.42 -2.90 -33.25
CA GLU A 61 1.77 -3.47 -33.13
C GLU A 61 2.01 -3.96 -31.69
N ILE A 62 2.60 -5.15 -31.56
CA ILE A 62 3.04 -5.72 -30.29
C ILE A 62 4.55 -5.95 -30.37
N ARG A 63 5.27 -5.37 -29.42
CA ARG A 63 6.73 -5.49 -29.30
C ARG A 63 7.07 -6.04 -27.93
N ALA A 64 8.12 -6.86 -27.85
CA ALA A 64 8.55 -7.46 -26.60
C ALA A 64 10.07 -7.37 -26.45
N TRP A 65 10.53 -7.19 -25.22
CA TRP A 65 11.95 -7.16 -24.86
C TRP A 65 12.21 -7.94 -23.58
N LEU A 66 13.39 -8.55 -23.50
CA LEU A 66 14.02 -8.98 -22.27
C LEU A 66 15.06 -7.94 -21.86
N LYS A 67 14.73 -7.13 -20.85
CA LYS A 67 15.60 -6.11 -20.25
C LYS A 67 16.54 -6.76 -19.23
N LEU A 68 17.84 -6.61 -19.45
CA LEU A 68 18.89 -7.05 -18.53
C LEU A 68 19.13 -6.02 -17.41
N ASP A 69 19.26 -4.76 -17.80
CA ASP A 69 19.46 -3.61 -16.92
C ASP A 69 19.00 -2.31 -17.62
N ASP A 70 19.29 -1.16 -17.05
CA ASP A 70 18.84 0.14 -17.57
C ASP A 70 19.39 0.52 -18.95
N GLU A 71 20.47 -0.12 -19.41
CA GLU A 71 21.11 0.17 -20.70
C GLU A 71 20.92 -0.96 -21.71
N ARG A 72 20.78 -2.21 -21.23
CA ARG A 72 20.87 -3.42 -22.05
C ARG A 72 19.54 -4.18 -22.12
N ALA A 73 19.09 -4.46 -23.34
CA ALA A 73 17.91 -5.28 -23.60
C ALA A 73 18.04 -6.08 -24.92
N LEU A 74 17.26 -7.16 -25.00
CA LEU A 74 17.11 -8.02 -26.19
C LEU A 74 15.66 -7.92 -26.69
N ALA A 75 15.45 -7.48 -27.92
CA ALA A 75 14.14 -7.50 -28.56
C ALA A 75 13.76 -8.92 -29.00
N ALA A 76 12.47 -9.22 -28.99
CA ALA A 76 11.95 -10.44 -29.60
C ALA A 76 12.13 -10.35 -31.13
N GLU A 77 12.54 -11.45 -31.76
CA GLU A 77 12.64 -11.49 -33.23
C GLU A 77 11.26 -11.56 -33.88
N SER A 78 10.30 -12.19 -33.18
CA SER A 78 8.90 -12.25 -33.59
C SER A 78 7.98 -12.28 -32.38
N VAL A 79 6.77 -11.77 -32.57
CA VAL A 79 5.71 -11.80 -31.56
C VAL A 79 4.42 -12.28 -32.22
N GLU A 80 3.84 -13.35 -31.68
CA GLU A 80 2.61 -13.97 -32.16
C GLU A 80 1.49 -13.88 -31.11
N VAL A 81 0.30 -13.43 -31.53
CA VAL A 81 -0.87 -13.40 -30.66
C VAL A 81 -1.50 -14.79 -30.59
N ALA A 82 -1.49 -15.39 -29.40
CA ALA A 82 -2.11 -16.69 -29.14
C ALA A 82 -3.53 -16.57 -28.54
N GLY A 83 -3.95 -15.36 -28.15
CA GLY A 83 -5.29 -15.03 -27.69
C GLY A 83 -5.32 -13.68 -26.97
N ASP A 84 -6.49 -13.21 -26.53
CA ASP A 84 -6.65 -11.88 -25.89
C ASP A 84 -5.70 -11.64 -24.71
N ARG A 85 -5.34 -12.73 -24.03
CA ARG A 85 -4.47 -12.74 -22.85
C ARG A 85 -3.20 -13.55 -23.02
N LYS A 86 -2.88 -13.98 -24.23
CA LYS A 86 -1.69 -14.79 -24.48
C LYS A 86 -0.93 -14.28 -25.69
N VAL A 87 0.35 -14.08 -25.50
CA VAL A 87 1.28 -13.70 -26.56
C VAL A 87 2.53 -14.57 -26.48
N ARG A 88 3.09 -14.92 -27.62
CA ARG A 88 4.31 -15.70 -27.74
C ARG A 88 5.38 -14.84 -28.37
N ALA A 89 6.51 -14.68 -27.69
CA ALA A 89 7.64 -13.90 -28.18
C ALA A 89 8.85 -14.82 -28.35
N PHE A 90 9.44 -14.82 -29.54
CA PHE A 90 10.63 -15.60 -29.84
C PHE A 90 11.89 -14.81 -29.52
N PHE A 91 12.80 -15.42 -28.76
CA PHE A 91 14.07 -14.82 -28.36
C PHE A 91 15.23 -15.78 -28.64
N GLN A 92 16.37 -15.20 -28.99
CA GLN A 92 17.67 -15.89 -29.02
C GLN A 92 18.56 -15.35 -27.91
N ILE A 93 18.97 -16.21 -26.98
CA ILE A 93 19.87 -15.83 -25.90
C ILE A 93 21.32 -15.98 -26.38
N PRO A 94 22.17 -14.94 -26.23
CA PRO A 94 23.59 -15.04 -26.56
C PRO A 94 24.30 -16.15 -25.76
N GLU A 95 25.40 -16.67 -26.31
CA GLU A 95 26.23 -17.69 -25.65
C GLU A 95 26.91 -17.17 -24.37
N TYR A 96 27.15 -15.86 -24.30
CA TYR A 96 27.75 -15.18 -23.15
C TYR A 96 26.95 -13.93 -22.78
N LEU A 97 26.69 -13.73 -21.49
CA LEU A 97 26.07 -12.51 -21.01
C LEU A 97 27.13 -11.53 -20.48
N PRO A 98 26.92 -10.20 -20.61
CA PRO A 98 27.88 -9.21 -20.14
C PRO A 98 27.74 -8.96 -18.61
N VAL A 99 27.64 -10.05 -17.84
CA VAL A 99 27.50 -10.07 -16.38
C VAL A 99 28.29 -11.22 -15.76
N ASN A 100 28.88 -10.97 -14.59
CA ASN A 100 29.67 -11.97 -13.86
C ASN A 100 28.83 -12.73 -12.82
N ARG A 101 27.78 -13.43 -13.26
CA ARG A 101 26.83 -14.16 -12.39
C ARG A 101 26.43 -15.48 -13.03
N LYS A 102 26.31 -16.56 -12.26
CA LYS A 102 25.90 -17.87 -12.81
C LYS A 102 24.46 -17.84 -13.35
N VAL A 103 23.57 -17.16 -12.64
CA VAL A 103 22.16 -16.98 -13.02
C VAL A 103 21.87 -15.48 -13.06
N GLN A 104 21.24 -15.03 -14.13
CA GLN A 104 20.83 -13.64 -14.33
C GLN A 104 19.35 -13.61 -14.68
N ASP A 105 18.59 -12.79 -13.95
CA ASP A 105 17.19 -12.55 -14.24
C ASP A 105 17.01 -11.44 -15.28
N PHE A 106 15.99 -11.57 -16.11
CA PHE A 106 15.61 -10.60 -17.12
C PHE A 106 14.18 -10.13 -16.84
N THR A 107 13.98 -8.82 -16.98
CA THR A 107 12.66 -8.21 -16.90
C THR A 107 12.00 -8.26 -18.28
N LEU A 108 10.80 -8.85 -18.36
CA LEU A 108 10.02 -8.84 -19.60
C LEU A 108 9.28 -7.50 -19.72
N VAL A 109 9.39 -6.86 -20.88
CA VAL A 109 8.63 -5.68 -21.26
C VAL A 109 7.82 -6.02 -22.50
N ILE A 110 6.51 -5.86 -22.45
CA ILE A 110 5.62 -5.99 -23.61
C ILE A 110 4.96 -4.64 -23.84
N ASP A 111 5.14 -4.08 -25.02
CA ASP A 111 4.51 -2.85 -25.44
C ASP A 111 3.47 -3.12 -26.52
N THR A 112 2.31 -2.53 -26.36
CA THR A 112 1.24 -2.61 -27.35
C THR A 112 0.70 -1.21 -27.63
N GLU A 113 0.28 -0.96 -28.85
CA GLU A 113 -0.35 0.31 -29.22
C GLU A 113 -1.65 0.58 -28.43
N LEU A 114 -2.42 -0.47 -28.12
CA LEU A 114 -3.72 -0.34 -27.45
C LEU A 114 -3.63 -0.20 -25.93
N ASP A 115 -2.81 -1.03 -25.29
CA ASP A 115 -2.72 -1.20 -23.83
C ASP A 115 -1.51 -0.47 -23.22
N GLY A 116 -0.55 -0.02 -24.04
CA GLY A 116 0.70 0.56 -23.59
C GLY A 116 1.71 -0.49 -23.11
N ALA A 117 2.76 -0.01 -22.45
CA ALA A 117 3.84 -0.84 -21.92
C ALA A 117 3.47 -1.54 -20.61
N CYS A 118 3.65 -2.86 -20.57
CA CYS A 118 3.52 -3.72 -19.41
C CYS A 118 4.88 -4.32 -19.04
N VAL A 119 5.13 -4.49 -17.74
CA VAL A 119 6.42 -4.98 -17.23
C VAL A 119 6.20 -6.16 -16.27
N LEU A 120 7.02 -7.19 -16.41
CA LEU A 120 7.18 -8.26 -15.43
C LEU A 120 8.65 -8.34 -15.02
N PRO A 121 8.99 -7.84 -13.82
CA PRO A 121 10.33 -8.00 -13.26
C PRO A 121 10.68 -9.48 -13.06
N SER A 122 11.97 -9.82 -13.25
CA SER A 122 12.50 -11.17 -13.04
C SER A 122 11.66 -12.27 -13.71
N ALA A 123 11.25 -12.01 -14.95
CA ALA A 123 10.39 -12.90 -15.73
C ALA A 123 11.12 -14.17 -16.20
N VAL A 124 12.38 -14.03 -16.63
CA VAL A 124 13.17 -15.15 -17.18
C VAL A 124 14.52 -15.21 -16.49
N PHE A 125 14.90 -16.38 -15.99
CA PHE A 125 16.19 -16.67 -15.37
C PHE A 125 17.10 -17.40 -16.36
N VAL A 126 18.15 -16.73 -16.81
CA VAL A 126 19.14 -17.28 -17.73
C VAL A 126 20.32 -17.84 -16.96
N THR A 127 20.59 -19.13 -17.13
CA THR A 127 21.78 -19.78 -16.56
C THR A 127 22.92 -19.79 -17.57
N GLN A 128 24.07 -19.22 -17.19
CA GLN A 128 25.27 -19.24 -18.03
C GLN A 128 26.03 -20.55 -17.82
N ASP A 129 26.28 -21.33 -18.87
CA ASP A 129 27.09 -22.55 -18.74
C ASP A 129 28.57 -22.23 -18.50
N SER A 130 29.08 -21.23 -19.23
CA SER A 130 30.39 -20.61 -19.03
C SER A 130 30.23 -19.11 -18.77
N ILE A 131 31.00 -18.55 -17.83
CA ILE A 131 30.92 -17.12 -17.47
C ILE A 131 32.14 -16.40 -18.04
N ASP A 132 31.93 -15.59 -19.08
CA ASP A 132 32.94 -14.69 -19.67
C ASP A 132 32.28 -13.33 -19.98
N PRO A 133 32.35 -12.36 -19.06
CA PRO A 133 31.70 -11.06 -19.24
C PRO A 133 32.33 -10.23 -20.37
N GLU A 134 33.61 -10.41 -20.68
CA GLU A 134 34.28 -9.68 -21.76
C GLU A 134 33.79 -10.18 -23.12
N MET A 135 33.68 -11.50 -23.28
CA MET A 135 33.09 -12.08 -24.48
C MET A 135 31.61 -11.68 -24.58
N GLY A 136 30.87 -11.74 -23.46
CA GLY A 136 29.48 -11.29 -23.39
C GLY A 136 29.30 -9.83 -23.82
N GLN A 137 30.21 -8.93 -23.42
CA GLN A 137 30.16 -7.53 -23.83
C GLN A 137 30.42 -7.35 -25.33
N LYS A 138 31.28 -8.18 -25.93
CA LYS A 138 31.59 -8.15 -27.37
C LYS A 138 30.47 -8.75 -28.22
N SER A 139 29.83 -9.82 -27.74
CA SER A 139 28.75 -10.51 -28.44
C SER A 139 27.37 -9.88 -28.23
N TRP A 140 27.24 -8.95 -27.28
CA TRP A 140 25.97 -8.31 -26.96
C TRP A 140 25.48 -7.42 -28.11
N VAL A 141 24.36 -7.79 -28.72
CA VAL A 141 23.65 -6.93 -29.66
C VAL A 141 22.54 -6.21 -28.91
N ASN A 142 22.82 -4.98 -28.49
CA ASN A 142 21.86 -4.23 -27.71
C ASN A 142 20.68 -3.76 -28.56
N THR A 143 19.47 -4.02 -28.07
CA THR A 143 18.23 -3.48 -28.65
C THR A 143 17.53 -2.63 -27.60
N PRO A 144 17.90 -1.34 -27.47
CA PRO A 144 17.39 -0.48 -26.40
C PRO A 144 15.88 -0.30 -26.52
N ILE A 145 15.21 -0.30 -25.37
CA ILE A 145 13.77 -0.04 -25.27
C ILE A 145 13.54 1.45 -25.55
N HIS A 146 12.66 1.75 -26.50
CA HIS A 146 12.38 3.12 -26.93
C HIS A 146 10.95 3.24 -27.45
N ASN A 147 10.44 4.48 -27.48
CA ASN A 147 9.11 4.82 -28.03
C ASN A 147 8.01 3.91 -27.47
N LEU A 148 8.01 3.66 -26.16
CA LEU A 148 6.95 2.92 -25.50
C LEU A 148 5.63 3.70 -25.60
N HIS A 149 4.53 2.97 -25.80
CA HIS A 149 3.22 3.59 -25.82
C HIS A 149 2.79 3.91 -24.39
N GLU A 150 2.62 5.20 -24.11
CA GLU A 150 2.03 5.69 -22.87
C GLU A 150 0.59 6.12 -23.13
N LYS A 151 -0.35 5.49 -22.41
CA LYS A 151 -1.76 5.83 -22.53
C LYS A 151 -2.33 6.21 -21.17
N TRP A 152 -2.61 7.49 -21.01
CA TRP A 152 -3.36 7.93 -19.84
C TRP A 152 -4.77 7.34 -19.88
N THR A 153 -5.11 6.59 -18.85
CA THR A 153 -6.45 6.03 -18.65
C THR A 153 -6.84 6.22 -17.19
N MET A 154 -8.14 6.30 -16.90
CA MET A 154 -8.64 6.31 -15.52
C MET A 154 -8.66 4.87 -14.98
N ASN A 155 -7.47 4.25 -14.92
CA ASN A 155 -7.25 2.89 -14.46
C ASN A 155 -6.18 2.92 -13.37
N PHE A 156 -6.29 2.07 -12.36
CA PHE A 156 -5.25 1.97 -11.34
C PHE A 156 -4.07 1.15 -11.88
N PRO A 157 -2.82 1.40 -11.45
CA PRO A 157 -1.68 0.66 -11.95
C PRO A 157 -1.74 -0.81 -11.52
N PHE A 158 -1.50 -1.71 -12.47
CA PHE A 158 -1.22 -3.11 -12.15
C PHE A 158 0.19 -3.24 -11.56
N ARG A 159 0.31 -3.91 -10.42
CA ARG A 159 1.58 -4.23 -9.78
C ARG A 159 1.66 -5.74 -9.60
N ASN A 160 2.68 -6.39 -10.15
CA ASN A 160 2.72 -7.86 -10.26
C ASN A 160 2.57 -8.57 -8.90
N ILE A 161 3.16 -8.01 -7.83
CA ILE A 161 3.06 -8.57 -6.47
C ILE A 161 1.67 -8.32 -5.85
N LEU A 162 1.03 -7.19 -6.14
CA LEU A 162 -0.23 -6.80 -5.46
C LEU A 162 -1.47 -7.26 -6.24
N GLY A 163 -1.45 -7.16 -7.56
CA GLY A 163 -2.63 -7.35 -8.42
C GLY A 163 -3.83 -6.57 -7.88
N GLU A 164 -4.99 -7.24 -7.84
CA GLU A 164 -6.26 -6.67 -7.35
C GLU A 164 -6.24 -6.31 -5.86
N THR A 165 -5.32 -6.87 -5.06
CA THR A 165 -5.23 -6.54 -3.63
C THR A 165 -4.80 -5.09 -3.38
N ILE A 166 -4.22 -4.41 -4.39
CA ILE A 166 -3.83 -3.00 -4.31
C ILE A 166 -4.99 -2.09 -3.91
N ARG A 167 -6.24 -2.48 -4.22
CA ARG A 167 -7.46 -1.74 -3.86
C ARG A 167 -7.62 -1.59 -2.35
N ASN A 168 -7.10 -2.52 -1.56
CA ASN A 168 -7.16 -2.43 -0.10
C ASN A 168 -6.41 -1.20 0.44
N THR A 169 -5.49 -0.62 -0.35
CA THR A 169 -4.83 0.66 -0.06
C THR A 169 -5.83 1.77 0.24
N TYR A 170 -7.01 1.80 -0.41
CA TYR A 170 -8.02 2.85 -0.20
C TYR A 170 -8.84 2.71 1.09
N PHE A 171 -8.66 1.59 1.79
CA PHE A 171 -9.39 1.32 3.03
C PHE A 171 -8.40 1.24 4.19
N HIS A 172 -7.45 0.31 4.11
CA HIS A 172 -6.47 0.05 5.16
C HIS A 172 -5.64 1.29 5.51
N VAL A 173 -5.01 1.93 4.52
CA VAL A 173 -4.06 3.02 4.76
C VAL A 173 -4.76 4.29 5.26
N PRO A 174 -5.87 4.75 4.65
CA PRO A 174 -6.66 5.86 5.18
C PRO A 174 -7.13 5.69 6.62
N MET A 175 -7.41 4.46 7.06
CA MET A 175 -7.76 4.20 8.46
C MET A 175 -6.61 4.51 9.43
N TRP A 176 -5.35 4.31 9.03
CA TRP A 176 -4.18 4.73 9.82
C TRP A 176 -4.07 6.25 9.92
N PHE A 177 -4.33 6.98 8.85
CA PHE A 177 -4.37 8.45 8.88
C PHE A 177 -5.49 8.96 9.78
N ALA A 178 -6.69 8.38 9.66
CA ALA A 178 -7.81 8.70 10.53
C ALA A 178 -7.48 8.45 12.00
N MET A 179 -6.88 7.29 12.33
CA MET A 179 -6.39 6.97 13.67
C MET A 179 -5.43 8.06 14.18
N LEU A 180 -4.43 8.45 13.39
CA LEU A 180 -3.44 9.45 13.78
C LEU A 180 -4.10 10.80 14.10
N PHE A 181 -4.99 11.30 13.24
CA PHE A 181 -5.69 12.57 13.48
C PHE A 181 -6.60 12.52 14.71
N ILE A 182 -7.24 11.37 14.97
CA ILE A 182 -8.08 11.15 16.13
C ILE A 182 -7.24 11.11 17.42
N PHE A 183 -6.07 10.45 17.41
CA PHE A 183 -5.15 10.48 18.55
C PHE A 183 -4.55 11.87 18.79
N ILE A 184 -4.24 12.63 17.75
CA ILE A 184 -3.84 14.05 17.90
C ILE A 184 -4.95 14.83 18.59
N ALA A 185 -6.20 14.67 18.17
CA ALA A 185 -7.34 15.31 18.84
C ALA A 185 -7.47 14.86 20.30
N SER A 186 -7.19 13.59 20.60
CA SER A 186 -7.15 13.09 21.97
C SER A 186 -6.08 13.81 22.81
N VAL A 187 -4.84 13.88 22.32
CA VAL A 187 -3.71 14.55 22.98
C VAL A 187 -3.99 16.03 23.20
N VAL A 188 -4.56 16.73 22.21
CA VAL A 188 -4.94 18.14 22.35
C VAL A 188 -5.93 18.33 23.51
N ASN A 189 -6.89 17.42 23.67
CA ASN A 189 -7.83 17.48 24.79
C ASN A 189 -7.17 17.09 26.13
N SER A 190 -6.24 16.14 26.15
CA SER A 190 -5.42 15.84 27.34
C SER A 190 -4.61 17.06 27.80
N ILE A 191 -3.97 17.79 26.87
CA ILE A 191 -3.23 19.03 27.18
C ILE A 191 -4.19 20.11 27.71
N ARG A 192 -5.38 20.26 27.10
CA ARG A 192 -6.40 21.22 27.57
C ARG A 192 -6.89 20.90 28.98
N TYR A 193 -7.11 19.62 29.29
CA TYR A 193 -7.44 19.18 30.64
C TYR A 193 -6.33 19.58 31.62
N LEU A 194 -5.07 19.22 31.34
CA LEU A 194 -3.94 19.53 32.23
C LEU A 194 -3.75 21.04 32.47
N ARG A 195 -4.12 21.88 31.50
CA ARG A 195 -4.02 23.35 31.63
C ARG A 195 -5.17 23.98 32.41
N LYS A 196 -6.36 23.40 32.36
CA LYS A 196 -7.60 24.05 32.83
C LYS A 196 -8.33 23.32 33.95
N GLY A 197 -8.05 22.04 34.16
CA GLY A 197 -8.76 21.18 35.13
C GLY A 197 -10.19 20.79 34.73
N GLU A 198 -10.71 21.24 33.60
CA GLU A 198 -12.10 20.96 33.20
C GLU A 198 -12.29 19.50 32.73
N LEU A 199 -13.07 18.70 33.49
CA LEU A 199 -13.32 17.27 33.22
C LEU A 199 -13.97 16.98 31.86
N ASP A 200 -14.63 17.95 31.23
CA ASP A 200 -15.16 17.80 29.87
C ASP A 200 -14.05 17.51 28.84
N TYR A 201 -12.85 18.07 29.02
CA TYR A 201 -11.71 17.76 28.15
C TYR A 201 -11.18 16.34 28.37
N ASP A 202 -11.22 15.82 29.60
CA ASP A 202 -10.85 14.44 29.88
C ASP A 202 -11.82 13.46 29.20
N GLY A 203 -13.14 13.69 29.33
CA GLY A 203 -14.16 12.89 28.64
C GLY A 203 -14.00 12.90 27.12
N LYS A 204 -13.62 14.04 26.53
CA LYS A 204 -13.28 14.13 25.10
C LYS A 204 -12.03 13.32 24.75
N ALA A 205 -10.94 13.48 25.50
CA ALA A 205 -9.71 12.74 25.26
C ALA A 205 -9.97 11.23 25.30
N ALA A 206 -10.65 10.74 26.34
CA ALA A 206 -11.01 9.33 26.46
C ALA A 206 -11.86 8.83 25.28
N SER A 207 -12.84 9.63 24.83
CA SER A 207 -13.68 9.29 23.68
C SER A 207 -12.87 9.22 22.37
N PHE A 208 -11.98 10.18 22.12
CA PHE A 208 -11.08 10.12 20.96
C PHE A 208 -10.13 8.93 21.03
N THR A 209 -9.55 8.63 22.20
CA THR A 209 -8.67 7.46 22.37
C THR A 209 -9.39 6.14 22.06
N ARG A 210 -10.66 5.98 22.48
CA ARG A 210 -11.49 4.81 22.13
C ARG A 210 -11.64 4.65 20.62
N VAL A 211 -11.95 5.73 19.90
CA VAL A 211 -12.11 5.67 18.45
C VAL A 211 -10.78 5.48 17.74
N GLY A 212 -9.69 6.10 18.21
CA GLY A 212 -8.36 5.87 17.64
C GLY A 212 -7.95 4.40 17.73
N ILE A 213 -8.16 3.76 18.89
CA ILE A 213 -7.91 2.31 19.06
C ILE A 213 -8.79 1.48 18.13
N LEU A 214 -10.07 1.81 17.99
CA LEU A 214 -10.96 1.13 17.04
C LEU A 214 -10.39 1.18 15.61
N PHE A 215 -9.95 2.35 15.14
CA PHE A 215 -9.35 2.48 13.81
C PHE A 215 -8.01 1.74 13.70
N GLY A 216 -7.20 1.72 14.75
CA GLY A 216 -5.97 0.93 14.80
C GLY A 216 -6.23 -0.58 14.72
N LEU A 217 -7.25 -1.08 15.41
CA LEU A 217 -7.68 -2.49 15.33
C LEU A 217 -8.19 -2.82 13.93
N MET A 218 -9.03 -1.96 13.34
CA MET A 218 -9.49 -2.13 11.96
C MET A 218 -8.32 -2.09 10.97
N GLY A 219 -7.33 -1.22 11.21
CA GLY A 219 -6.06 -1.18 10.48
C GLY A 219 -5.34 -2.53 10.55
N LEU A 220 -5.13 -3.09 11.74
CA LEU A 220 -4.50 -4.41 11.90
C LEU A 220 -5.27 -5.52 11.19
N VAL A 221 -6.61 -5.56 11.33
CA VAL A 221 -7.44 -6.59 10.69
C VAL A 221 -7.34 -6.48 9.17
N THR A 222 -7.57 -5.30 8.61
CA THR A 222 -7.50 -5.10 7.15
C THR A 222 -6.09 -5.31 6.59
N GLY A 223 -5.05 -4.97 7.36
CA GLY A 223 -3.65 -5.18 7.00
C GLY A 223 -3.25 -6.65 7.03
N SER A 224 -3.69 -7.40 8.04
CA SER A 224 -3.43 -8.84 8.13
C SER A 224 -4.13 -9.63 7.02
N ILE A 225 -5.38 -9.27 6.68
CA ILE A 225 -6.09 -9.83 5.52
C ILE A 225 -5.32 -9.53 4.24
N TRP A 226 -4.81 -8.30 4.08
CA TRP A 226 -3.98 -7.97 2.93
C TRP A 226 -2.72 -8.83 2.87
N ALA A 227 -2.02 -8.94 4.00
CA ALA A 227 -0.79 -9.70 4.10
C ALA A 227 -1.00 -11.18 3.74
N LYS A 228 -2.13 -11.76 4.16
CA LYS A 228 -2.48 -13.14 3.79
C LYS A 228 -2.62 -13.34 2.29
N ASN A 229 -3.22 -12.37 1.59
CA ASN A 229 -3.45 -12.47 0.16
C ASN A 229 -2.19 -12.18 -0.66
N THR A 230 -1.34 -11.25 -0.22
CA THR A 230 -0.13 -10.85 -0.95
C THR A 230 1.06 -11.76 -0.65
N TRP A 231 1.24 -12.15 0.62
CA TRP A 231 2.44 -12.86 1.10
C TRP A 231 2.14 -14.20 1.79
N GLY A 232 0.89 -14.67 1.74
CA GLY A 232 0.53 -16.02 2.19
C GLY A 232 0.33 -16.19 3.70
N SER A 233 0.55 -15.18 4.54
CA SER A 233 0.30 -15.24 6.00
C SER A 233 -0.36 -13.96 6.55
N TYR A 234 -1.28 -14.11 7.51
CA TYR A 234 -1.88 -12.98 8.23
C TYR A 234 -0.87 -12.19 9.06
N TRP A 235 0.18 -12.87 9.52
CA TRP A 235 1.26 -12.29 10.30
C TRP A 235 2.57 -12.94 9.88
N SER A 236 3.51 -12.14 9.41
CA SER A 236 4.83 -12.60 8.94
C SER A 236 5.96 -12.22 9.91
N GLY A 237 5.63 -11.55 11.02
CA GLY A 237 6.62 -10.99 11.92
C GLY A 237 7.29 -9.71 11.37
N ASP A 238 6.70 -9.11 10.33
CA ASP A 238 7.17 -7.85 9.77
C ASP A 238 7.19 -6.73 10.83
N VAL A 239 8.21 -5.88 10.77
CA VAL A 239 8.43 -4.80 11.74
C VAL A 239 7.22 -3.86 11.86
N LYS A 240 6.53 -3.52 10.77
CA LYS A 240 5.35 -2.64 10.81
C LYS A 240 4.19 -3.32 11.53
N GLN A 241 4.03 -4.64 11.35
CA GLN A 241 3.00 -5.41 12.05
C GLN A 241 3.28 -5.41 13.56
N ASN A 242 4.48 -5.85 13.96
CA ASN A 242 4.87 -5.97 15.36
C ASN A 242 4.86 -4.62 16.10
N MET A 243 5.47 -3.59 15.53
CA MET A 243 5.54 -2.28 16.19
C MET A 243 4.16 -1.64 16.35
N THR A 244 3.28 -1.83 15.36
CA THR A 244 1.89 -1.37 15.45
C THR A 244 1.10 -2.08 16.54
N ALA A 245 1.24 -3.41 16.64
CA ALA A 245 0.60 -4.17 17.72
C ALA A 245 1.08 -3.72 19.10
N ILE A 246 2.38 -3.51 19.27
CA ILE A 246 2.96 -2.98 20.52
C ILE A 246 2.38 -1.59 20.83
N ALA A 247 2.29 -0.71 19.84
CA ALA A 247 1.73 0.62 20.05
C ALA A 247 0.26 0.58 20.48
N LEU A 248 -0.56 -0.31 19.91
CA LEU A 248 -1.94 -0.49 20.36
C LEU A 248 -2.03 -1.11 21.76
N LEU A 249 -1.14 -2.02 22.14
CA LEU A 249 -1.06 -2.55 23.51
C LEU A 249 -0.76 -1.44 24.53
N ILE A 250 0.16 -0.53 24.21
CA ILE A 250 0.41 0.67 25.02
C ILE A 250 -0.87 1.50 25.15
N TYR A 251 -1.61 1.70 24.06
CA TYR A 251 -2.89 2.39 24.11
C TYR A 251 -3.99 1.63 24.87
N PHE A 252 -3.99 0.30 24.92
CA PHE A 252 -4.90 -0.45 25.79
C PHE A 252 -4.63 -0.22 27.27
N ALA A 253 -3.35 -0.08 27.66
CA ALA A 253 -2.98 0.23 29.03
C ALA A 253 -3.51 1.61 29.51
N TYR A 254 -3.82 2.54 28.61
CA TYR A 254 -4.54 3.78 28.95
C TYR A 254 -5.90 3.50 29.62
N PHE A 255 -6.66 2.51 29.15
CA PHE A 255 -7.96 2.17 29.75
C PHE A 255 -7.83 1.43 31.07
N VAL A 256 -6.84 0.55 31.18
CA VAL A 256 -6.51 -0.13 32.44
C VAL A 256 -6.18 0.91 33.51
N LEU A 257 -5.29 1.86 33.18
CA LEU A 257 -4.90 2.95 34.07
C LEU A 257 -6.10 3.80 34.51
N ARG A 258 -7.03 4.08 33.59
CA ARG A 258 -8.27 4.81 33.88
C ARG A 258 -9.21 4.08 34.82
N ALA A 259 -9.26 2.75 34.75
CA ALA A 259 -10.16 1.94 35.56
C ALA A 259 -9.70 1.85 37.03
N VAL A 260 -8.40 2.01 37.30
CA VAL A 260 -7.82 1.86 38.64
C VAL A 260 -8.17 3.02 39.58
N PHE A 261 -8.35 4.23 39.06
CA PHE A 261 -8.62 5.40 39.89
C PHE A 261 -10.12 5.63 40.08
N GLU A 262 -10.57 5.80 41.33
CA GLU A 262 -11.95 6.19 41.62
C GLU A 262 -12.12 7.71 41.52
N ASP A 263 -11.19 8.46 42.12
CA ASP A 263 -11.17 9.92 42.10
C ASP A 263 -11.13 10.48 40.66
N PRO A 264 -12.13 11.27 40.23
CA PRO A 264 -12.23 11.75 38.84
C PRO A 264 -11.06 12.63 38.41
N GLU A 265 -10.52 13.48 39.29
CA GLU A 265 -9.42 14.37 38.95
C GLU A 265 -8.09 13.61 38.82
N LYS A 266 -7.80 12.72 39.77
CA LYS A 266 -6.62 11.85 39.71
C LYS A 266 -6.66 10.94 38.50
N LYS A 267 -7.83 10.37 38.18
CA LYS A 267 -8.07 9.60 36.95
C LYS A 267 -7.73 10.44 35.72
N ALA A 268 -8.34 11.61 35.60
CA ALA A 268 -8.19 12.47 34.43
C ALA A 268 -6.75 12.95 34.24
N ARG A 269 -6.08 13.38 35.31
CA ARG A 269 -4.68 13.83 35.28
C ARG A 269 -3.71 12.74 34.88
N THR A 270 -3.76 11.59 35.53
CA THR A 270 -2.88 10.47 35.23
C THR A 270 -3.11 9.95 33.80
N SER A 271 -4.36 9.91 33.37
CA SER A 271 -4.71 9.52 32.00
C SER A 271 -4.20 10.50 30.96
N ALA A 272 -4.35 11.80 31.21
CA ALA A 272 -3.91 12.83 30.27
C ALA A 272 -2.41 12.77 30.02
N VAL A 273 -1.61 12.60 31.09
CA VAL A 273 -0.16 12.41 30.99
C VAL A 273 0.17 11.12 30.23
N TYR A 274 -0.48 10.01 30.58
CA TYR A 274 -0.26 8.73 29.90
C TYR A 274 -0.60 8.79 28.41
N ASN A 275 -1.68 9.46 28.03
CA ASN A 275 -2.11 9.58 26.64
C ASN A 275 -1.09 10.35 25.78
N ILE A 276 -0.50 11.41 26.35
CA ILE A 276 0.59 12.17 25.71
C ILE A 276 1.81 11.25 25.52
N PHE A 277 2.18 10.49 26.56
CA PHE A 277 3.27 9.53 26.49
C PHE A 277 3.00 8.45 25.42
N ALA A 278 1.83 7.81 25.43
CA ALA A 278 1.44 6.79 24.47
C ALA A 278 1.50 7.31 23.03
N PHE A 279 1.05 8.54 22.78
CA PHE A 279 1.17 9.17 21.47
C PHE A 279 2.61 9.45 21.07
N ALA A 280 3.44 9.95 22.01
CA ALA A 280 4.85 10.17 21.76
C ALA A 280 5.59 8.85 21.44
N THR A 281 5.21 7.74 22.07
CA THR A 281 5.76 6.40 21.80
C THR A 281 5.22 5.80 20.49
N LEU A 282 3.99 6.12 20.09
CA LEU A 282 3.41 5.68 18.82
C LEU A 282 4.28 6.08 17.62
N ILE A 283 4.76 7.34 17.58
CA ILE A 283 5.54 7.87 16.45
C ILE A 283 6.82 7.05 16.14
N PRO A 284 7.75 6.80 17.08
CA PRO A 284 8.92 6.00 16.79
C PRO A 284 8.57 4.55 16.41
N LEU A 285 7.56 3.96 17.07
CA LEU A 285 7.14 2.58 16.76
C LEU A 285 6.58 2.44 15.35
N THR A 286 5.65 3.31 14.93
CA THR A 286 4.94 3.13 13.66
C THR A 286 5.60 3.84 12.48
N TYR A 287 6.47 4.83 12.73
CA TYR A 287 7.06 5.66 11.67
C TYR A 287 8.59 5.55 11.57
N VAL A 288 9.30 5.61 12.70
CA VAL A 288 10.78 5.69 12.68
C VAL A 288 11.40 4.31 12.52
N ILE A 289 11.13 3.38 13.45
CA ILE A 289 11.73 2.03 13.46
C ILE A 289 11.50 1.27 12.14
N PRO A 290 10.29 1.27 11.54
CA PRO A 290 10.05 0.55 10.30
C PRO A 290 10.79 1.09 9.07
N ARG A 291 11.37 2.29 9.15
CA ARG A 291 12.20 2.85 8.07
C ARG A 291 13.68 2.53 8.22
N LEU A 292 14.09 2.08 9.40
CA LEU A 292 15.46 1.67 9.72
C LEU A 292 15.68 0.17 9.53
N THR A 293 14.68 -0.53 9.01
CA THR A 293 14.63 -2.00 8.91
C THR A 293 13.98 -2.40 7.60
N ASP A 294 14.34 -3.59 7.11
CA ASP A 294 13.69 -4.19 5.94
C ASP A 294 12.25 -4.56 6.27
N SER A 295 11.35 -4.38 5.31
CA SER A 295 9.93 -4.68 5.48
C SER A 295 9.30 -5.11 4.16
N LEU A 296 8.33 -6.03 4.26
CA LEU A 296 7.53 -6.49 3.13
C LEU A 296 6.59 -5.40 2.59
N HIS A 297 6.33 -4.37 3.39
CA HIS A 297 5.39 -3.32 3.02
C HIS A 297 6.00 -2.39 1.96
N PRO A 298 5.24 -2.04 0.91
CA PRO A 298 5.66 -1.04 -0.06
C PRO A 298 6.14 0.26 0.60
N GLY A 299 7.21 0.87 0.06
CA GLY A 299 7.84 2.07 0.62
C GLY A 299 8.73 1.83 1.86
N ALA A 300 9.27 0.62 2.03
CA ALA A 300 10.37 0.33 2.97
C ALA A 300 11.74 0.55 2.29
N GLY A 301 12.79 0.86 3.05
CA GLY A 301 14.15 1.06 2.49
C GLY A 301 14.53 2.50 2.12
N GLY A 302 14.02 3.51 2.85
CA GLY A 302 14.41 4.93 2.67
C GLY A 302 13.56 5.73 1.67
N ASN A 303 12.74 5.07 0.84
CA ASN A 303 11.73 5.74 0.03
C ASN A 303 10.54 6.19 0.88
N MET A 304 10.00 7.36 0.56
CA MET A 304 8.77 7.84 1.19
C MET A 304 7.63 6.92 0.77
N ALA A 305 7.07 6.14 1.71
CA ALA A 305 5.76 5.51 1.49
C ALA A 305 4.79 6.57 0.94
N PHE A 306 4.28 6.34 -0.27
CA PHE A 306 3.41 7.26 -1.03
C PHE A 306 4.10 8.51 -1.64
N GLY A 307 5.39 8.40 -1.96
CA GLY A 307 6.08 9.35 -2.85
C GLY A 307 5.48 9.38 -4.26
N SER A 308 5.90 10.34 -5.09
CA SER A 308 5.46 10.45 -6.49
C SER A 308 5.70 9.20 -7.33
N GLN A 309 6.68 8.38 -6.96
CA GLN A 309 7.00 7.13 -7.64
C GLN A 309 6.13 5.94 -7.17
N ASP A 310 5.57 6.00 -5.95
CA ASP A 310 4.82 4.89 -5.34
C ASP A 310 3.29 5.00 -5.50
N LEU A 311 2.75 6.22 -5.60
CA LEU A 311 1.30 6.46 -5.69
C LEU A 311 0.94 7.22 -6.97
N ASP A 312 0.47 6.46 -7.96
CA ASP A 312 0.01 6.98 -9.27
C ASP A 312 -1.11 8.03 -9.13
N ASN A 313 -1.16 8.96 -10.09
CA ASN A 313 -2.14 10.06 -10.07
C ASN A 313 -3.59 9.57 -10.06
N THR A 314 -3.89 8.44 -10.72
CA THR A 314 -5.24 7.84 -10.70
C THR A 314 -5.61 7.34 -9.31
N MET A 315 -4.65 6.75 -8.58
CA MET A 315 -4.87 6.28 -7.22
C MET A 315 -5.11 7.44 -6.25
N ARG A 316 -4.42 8.57 -6.44
CA ARG A 316 -4.56 9.77 -5.59
C ARG A 316 -5.99 10.32 -5.58
N MET A 317 -6.70 10.21 -6.71
CA MET A 317 -8.10 10.64 -6.85
C MET A 317 -9.07 9.87 -5.95
N VAL A 318 -8.68 8.70 -5.45
CA VAL A 318 -9.49 7.92 -4.50
C VAL A 318 -8.86 7.93 -3.11
N PHE A 319 -7.53 7.87 -3.04
CA PHE A 319 -6.77 7.79 -1.79
C PHE A 319 -6.96 9.00 -0.86
N TYR A 320 -6.82 10.23 -1.36
CA TYR A 320 -6.97 11.42 -0.51
C TYR A 320 -8.42 11.65 -0.06
N PRO A 321 -9.44 11.49 -0.94
CA PRO A 321 -10.82 11.45 -0.49
C PRO A 321 -11.07 10.38 0.58
N ALA A 322 -10.48 9.19 0.44
CA ALA A 322 -10.59 8.15 1.47
C ALA A 322 -10.05 8.61 2.82
N ILE A 323 -8.87 9.24 2.87
CA ILE A 323 -8.32 9.81 4.12
C ILE A 323 -9.32 10.79 4.75
N ILE A 324 -9.88 11.70 3.97
CA ILE A 324 -10.86 12.67 4.45
C ILE A 324 -12.13 11.97 4.95
N GLY A 325 -12.69 11.06 4.16
CA GLY A 325 -13.92 10.34 4.47
C GLY A 325 -13.83 9.53 5.77
N TRP A 326 -12.77 8.72 5.91
CA TRP A 326 -12.51 7.92 7.10
C TRP A 326 -12.22 8.78 8.33
N THR A 327 -11.48 9.88 8.17
CA THR A 327 -11.22 10.83 9.26
C THR A 327 -12.52 11.48 9.74
N LEU A 328 -13.35 11.98 8.84
CA LEU A 328 -14.65 12.55 9.20
C LEU A 328 -15.55 11.52 9.88
N LEU A 329 -15.58 10.28 9.40
CA LEU A 329 -16.34 9.21 10.03
C LEU A 329 -15.86 8.95 11.46
N GLY A 330 -14.54 8.86 11.67
CA GLY A 330 -13.97 8.69 13.00
C GLY A 330 -14.30 9.84 13.96
N PHE A 331 -14.20 11.10 13.51
CA PHE A 331 -14.63 12.25 14.30
C PHE A 331 -16.15 12.24 14.57
N TRP A 332 -16.97 11.71 13.67
CA TRP A 332 -18.40 11.52 13.92
C TRP A 332 -18.65 10.49 15.01
N ILE A 333 -18.04 9.31 14.93
CA ILE A 333 -18.13 8.28 15.98
C ILE A 333 -17.69 8.87 17.33
N ALA A 334 -16.57 9.58 17.37
CA ALA A 334 -16.07 10.21 18.59
C ALA A 334 -17.06 11.27 19.13
N ASN A 335 -17.68 12.06 18.26
CA ASN A 335 -18.70 13.04 18.66
C ASN A 335 -19.92 12.38 19.30
N LEU A 336 -20.33 11.20 18.82
CA LEU A 336 -21.41 10.43 19.43
C LEU A 336 -21.02 9.94 20.82
N LEU A 337 -19.82 9.36 20.97
CA LEU A 337 -19.30 8.92 22.26
C LEU A 337 -19.20 10.06 23.28
N ILE A 338 -18.73 11.24 22.87
CA ILE A 338 -18.67 12.43 23.74
C ILE A 338 -20.05 12.83 24.25
N ARG A 339 -21.07 12.80 23.38
CA ARG A 339 -22.44 13.12 23.77
C ARG A 339 -23.00 12.08 24.74
N MET A 340 -22.74 10.79 24.47
CA MET A 340 -23.15 9.70 25.34
C MET A 340 -22.52 9.82 26.74
N GLU A 341 -21.22 10.13 26.82
CA GLU A 341 -20.51 10.31 28.09
C GLU A 341 -21.09 11.49 28.89
N ARG A 342 -21.36 12.63 28.23
CA ARG A 342 -21.97 13.79 28.88
C ARG A 342 -23.36 13.49 29.44
N ILE A 343 -24.19 12.75 28.68
CA ILE A 343 -25.52 12.33 29.15
C ILE A 343 -25.37 11.38 30.32
N ARG A 344 -24.43 10.44 30.27
CA ARG A 344 -24.17 9.50 31.36
C ARG A 344 -23.77 10.23 32.64
N LEU A 345 -22.85 11.19 32.57
CA LEU A 345 -22.43 12.00 33.72
C LEU A 345 -23.62 12.79 34.29
N TRP A 346 -24.39 13.44 33.44
CA TRP A 346 -25.60 14.17 33.85
C TRP A 346 -26.65 13.29 34.53
N LEU A 347 -26.79 12.03 34.09
CA LEU A 347 -27.69 11.06 34.74
C LEU A 347 -27.16 10.56 36.09
N MET A 348 -25.84 10.54 36.31
CA MET A 348 -25.22 10.11 37.58
C MET A 348 -25.19 11.25 38.63
N GLU A 349 -25.32 12.50 38.20
CA GLU A 349 -25.44 13.69 39.07
C GLU A 349 -26.88 13.96 39.54
N ARG A 350 -27.86 13.22 39.01
CA ARG A 350 -29.27 13.21 39.45
C ARG A 350 -29.52 12.03 40.38
#